data_AF-A0A9D1N265-F1
#
_entry.id   AF-A0A9D1N265-F1
#
_cell.length_a   1.000
_cell.length_b   1.000
_cell.length_c   1.000
_cell.angle_alpha   90.00
_cell.angle_beta   90.00
_cell.angle_gamma   90.00
#
_symmetry.space_group_name_H-M   'P 1'
#
loop_
_entity.id
_entity.type
_entity.pdbx_description
1 polymer ?
#
loop_
_entity_poly.entity_id
_entity_poly.type
_entity_poly.pdbx_seq_one_letter_code
_entity_poly.pdbx_strand_id
1 'polypeptide(L)'
;LRGDEGTYRGGITLAQNLPNNDKPSLKIGGGRRNVYHRQIRISTSPEAKIKRQKRLDATLCKELHQYYNQEADHWFTIGHENVHSLGPKSGTEALGKYKNIIEENKADMGSLALLDVLVELGMYSPEEKKQILVTYAADNFLKAKPNLSQAHRVRTVMQSKYFLENKAVWLNEDGVLEIDMEKMVPTAQKMLAEIIRVQLSKDFATGEKYVLDNFVWTDEMEIISKKLKEIDKSLNGTLKTPLADKLAQEI
;
A
#
# COMPACT_ATOMS: atom_id res chain seq x y z
N LEU A 1 16.60 -10.85 22.40
CA LEU A 1 16.13 -9.50 22.01
C LEU A 1 14.62 -9.42 22.26
N ARG A 2 14.21 -9.14 23.50
CA ARG A 2 12.82 -8.80 23.85
C ARG A 2 12.73 -7.28 23.87
N GLY A 3 12.47 -6.70 22.70
CA GLY A 3 11.90 -5.35 22.60
C GLY A 3 10.38 -5.48 22.55
N ASP A 4 9.68 -4.51 23.12
CA ASP A 4 8.24 -4.50 23.42
C ASP A 4 7.29 -4.61 22.20
N GLU A 5 7.80 -4.88 21.00
CA GLU A 5 7.03 -4.94 19.75
C GLU A 5 7.01 -6.36 19.15
N GLY A 6 7.34 -7.37 19.97
CA GLY A 6 7.14 -8.79 19.65
C GLY A 6 5.68 -9.23 19.68
N THR A 7 4.71 -8.33 19.48
CA THR A 7 3.32 -8.74 19.24
C THR A 7 3.21 -9.27 17.83
N TYR A 8 3.40 -10.58 17.71
CA TYR A 8 2.99 -11.39 16.58
C TYR A 8 1.47 -11.27 16.38
N ARG A 9 1.02 -10.15 15.80
CA ARG A 9 -0.37 -9.95 15.38
C ARG A 9 -0.60 -10.65 14.04
N GLY A 10 -0.32 -11.94 13.96
CA GLY A 10 -0.68 -12.81 12.83
C GLY A 10 -0.18 -12.39 11.43
N GLY A 11 0.69 -11.39 11.32
CA GLY A 11 1.24 -10.87 10.06
C GLY A 11 2.70 -10.46 10.26
N ILE A 12 3.50 -10.59 9.20
CA ILE A 12 4.91 -10.22 9.22
C ILE A 12 5.03 -8.77 8.77
N THR A 13 5.66 -7.91 9.58
CA THR A 13 5.89 -6.51 9.22
C THR A 13 6.83 -6.41 8.03
N LEU A 14 6.40 -5.74 6.95
CA LEU A 14 7.14 -5.69 5.69
C LEU A 14 8.13 -4.51 5.59
N ALA A 15 7.82 -3.39 6.25
CA ALA A 15 8.68 -2.21 6.37
C ALA A 15 8.29 -1.40 7.61
N GLN A 16 9.22 -0.59 8.12
CA GLN A 16 9.01 0.29 9.26
C GLN A 16 9.90 1.54 9.16
N ASN A 17 9.32 2.71 9.42
CA ASN A 17 10.07 3.94 9.69
C ASN A 17 10.20 4.17 11.21
N LEU A 18 11.44 4.17 11.71
CA LEU A 18 11.73 4.30 13.14
C LEU A 18 12.74 5.42 13.41
N PRO A 19 12.70 6.08 14.57
CA PRO A 19 11.69 5.98 15.64
C PRO A 19 10.38 6.72 15.30
N ASN A 20 9.26 6.23 15.87
CA ASN A 20 7.95 6.90 15.77
C ASN A 20 7.94 8.31 16.38
N ASN A 21 8.85 8.59 17.32
CA ASN A 21 9.01 9.89 17.98
C ASN A 21 10.29 10.58 17.49
N ASP A 22 10.18 11.84 17.09
CA ASP A 22 11.31 12.64 16.60
C ASP A 22 12.30 13.02 17.72
N LYS A 23 11.87 13.02 19.00
CA LYS A 23 12.72 13.38 20.15
C LYS A 23 13.99 12.51 20.25
N PRO A 24 13.92 11.16 20.16
CA PRO A 24 15.10 10.33 20.02
C PRO A 24 15.97 10.73 18.81
N SER A 25 15.41 10.84 17.60
CA SER A 25 16.20 11.19 16.39
C SER A 25 16.95 12.52 16.52
N LEU A 26 16.35 13.51 17.19
CA LEU A 26 16.98 14.80 17.47
C LEU A 26 18.07 14.74 18.55
N LYS A 27 17.95 13.81 19.51
CA LYS A 27 18.87 13.67 20.66
C LYS A 27 20.07 12.79 20.37
N ILE A 28 19.89 11.67 19.67
CA ILE A 28 20.97 10.68 19.44
C ILE A 28 21.70 10.90 18.10
N GLY A 29 21.20 11.80 17.24
CA GLY A 29 21.70 11.97 15.87
C GLY A 29 21.36 10.76 14.98
N GLY A 30 21.39 10.96 13.66
CA GLY A 30 21.17 9.88 12.68
C GLY A 30 19.76 9.79 12.07
N GLY A 31 18.90 10.78 12.30
CA GLY A 31 17.63 10.94 11.59
C GLY A 31 16.63 9.80 11.83
N ARG A 32 15.69 9.65 10.89
CA ARG A 32 14.79 8.49 10.81
C ARG A 32 15.45 7.38 10.00
N ARG A 33 15.22 6.13 10.39
CA ARG A 33 15.73 4.93 9.74
C ARG A 33 14.58 4.07 9.25
N ASN A 34 14.55 3.84 7.95
CA ASN A 34 13.62 2.89 7.34
C ASN A 34 14.26 1.50 7.32
N VAL A 35 13.55 0.50 7.82
CA VAL A 35 13.93 -0.91 7.76
C VAL A 35 12.97 -1.62 6.82
N TYR A 36 13.51 -2.35 5.86
CA TYR A 36 12.72 -3.08 4.86
C TYR A 36 13.04 -4.57 4.89
N HIS A 37 12.02 -5.39 5.14
CA HIS A 37 12.15 -6.84 5.04
C HIS A 37 11.86 -7.27 3.59
N ARG A 38 12.84 -7.08 2.71
CA ARG A 38 12.65 -7.31 1.26
C ARG A 38 12.37 -8.79 0.92
N GLN A 39 13.03 -9.72 1.62
CA GLN A 39 12.94 -11.16 1.33
C GLN A 39 11.57 -11.77 1.62
N ILE A 40 10.77 -11.17 2.49
CA ILE A 40 9.42 -11.67 2.82
C ILE A 40 8.35 -11.14 1.86
N ARG A 41 8.66 -10.13 1.04
CA ARG A 41 7.73 -9.53 0.06
C ARG A 41 7.64 -10.33 -1.24
N ILE A 42 8.74 -11.00 -1.61
CA ILE A 42 8.85 -11.69 -2.89
C ILE A 42 8.69 -13.18 -2.67
N SER A 43 7.60 -13.74 -3.19
CA SER A 43 7.46 -15.20 -3.27
C SER A 43 7.93 -15.69 -4.63
N THR A 44 9.03 -16.43 -4.64
CA THR A 44 9.70 -16.92 -5.85
C THR A 44 9.45 -18.39 -6.14
N SER A 45 8.71 -19.09 -5.27
CA SER A 45 8.36 -20.51 -5.49
C SER A 45 7.61 -20.69 -6.81
N PRO A 46 7.79 -21.83 -7.52
CA PRO A 46 7.02 -22.12 -8.74
C PRO A 46 5.51 -22.00 -8.53
N GLU A 47 5.00 -22.48 -7.39
CA GLU A 47 3.58 -22.42 -7.03
C GLU A 47 3.10 -20.97 -6.87
N ALA A 48 3.89 -20.11 -6.23
CA ALA A 48 3.55 -18.70 -6.09
C ALA A 48 3.58 -17.95 -7.43
N LYS A 49 4.50 -18.30 -8.34
CA LYS A 49 4.52 -17.74 -9.69
C LYS A 49 3.25 -18.12 -10.48
N ILE A 50 2.85 -19.39 -10.43
CA ILE A 50 1.61 -19.87 -11.07
C ILE A 50 0.38 -19.18 -10.46
N LYS A 51 0.30 -19.10 -9.13
CA LYS A 51 -0.81 -18.44 -8.43
C LYS A 51 -0.90 -16.96 -8.78
N ARG A 52 0.23 -16.26 -8.85
CA ARG A 52 0.28 -14.86 -9.28
C ARG A 52 -0.17 -14.69 -10.72
N GLN A 53 0.30 -15.54 -11.64
CA GLN A 53 -0.12 -15.46 -13.03
C GLN A 53 -1.64 -15.66 -13.16
N LYS A 54 -2.20 -16.68 -12.49
CA LYS A 54 -3.66 -16.90 -12.43
C LYS A 54 -4.42 -15.70 -11.87
N ARG A 55 -3.87 -15.06 -10.83
CA ARG A 55 -4.44 -13.81 -10.28
C ARG A 55 -4.45 -12.70 -11.32
N LEU A 56 -3.31 -12.43 -11.96
CA LEU A 56 -3.21 -11.38 -12.98
C LEU A 56 -4.13 -11.66 -14.18
N ASP A 57 -4.19 -12.90 -14.67
CA ASP A 57 -5.09 -13.30 -15.76
C ASP A 57 -6.58 -13.07 -15.39
N ALA A 58 -6.93 -13.20 -14.11
CA ALA A 58 -8.30 -13.00 -13.65
C ALA A 58 -8.65 -11.53 -13.34
N THR A 59 -7.67 -10.68 -13.02
CA THR A 59 -7.94 -9.36 -12.45
C THR A 59 -7.33 -8.19 -13.21
N LEU A 60 -6.40 -8.39 -14.13
CA LEU A 60 -5.68 -7.32 -14.84
C LEU A 60 -5.67 -7.59 -16.34
N CYS A 61 -5.91 -6.55 -17.15
CA CYS A 61 -5.86 -6.65 -18.60
C CYS A 61 -4.48 -7.11 -19.12
N LYS A 62 -4.46 -7.91 -20.19
CA LYS A 62 -3.29 -8.73 -20.57
C LYS A 62 -2.09 -7.87 -20.97
N GLU A 63 -2.35 -6.74 -21.61
CA GLU A 63 -1.40 -5.75 -22.08
C GLU A 63 -0.59 -5.14 -20.93
N LEU A 64 -1.21 -5.06 -19.74
CA LEU A 64 -0.58 -4.50 -18.54
C LEU A 64 0.27 -5.52 -17.77
N HIS A 65 0.20 -6.82 -18.10
CA HIS A 65 0.98 -7.85 -17.39
C HIS A 65 2.48 -7.61 -17.49
N GLN A 66 2.96 -7.05 -18.61
CA GLN A 66 4.38 -6.73 -18.82
C GLN A 66 4.91 -5.70 -17.82
N TYR A 67 4.04 -4.85 -17.27
CA TYR A 67 4.38 -3.84 -16.29
C TYR A 67 4.19 -4.32 -14.84
N TYR A 68 3.57 -5.49 -14.61
CA TYR A 68 3.47 -6.01 -13.25
C TYR A 68 4.84 -6.50 -12.76
N ASN A 69 5.37 -5.87 -11.71
CA ASN A 69 6.66 -6.21 -11.13
C ASN A 69 6.57 -6.22 -9.60
N GLN A 70 6.81 -7.38 -8.98
CA GLN A 70 6.80 -7.49 -7.50
C GLN A 70 7.82 -6.58 -6.83
N GLU A 71 8.95 -6.30 -7.48
CA GLU A 71 9.94 -5.38 -6.92
C GLU A 71 9.39 -3.95 -6.84
N ALA A 72 8.46 -3.58 -7.73
CA ALA A 72 7.82 -2.27 -7.70
C ALA A 72 6.97 -2.05 -6.44
N ASP A 73 6.44 -3.10 -5.79
CA ASP A 73 5.82 -2.99 -4.46
C ASP A 73 6.84 -2.52 -3.41
N HIS A 74 8.08 -2.99 -3.50
CA HIS A 74 9.14 -2.56 -2.61
C HIS A 74 9.51 -1.08 -2.84
N TRP A 75 9.66 -0.67 -4.11
CA TRP A 75 9.92 0.72 -4.48
C TRP A 75 8.81 1.66 -4.01
N PHE A 76 7.55 1.28 -4.26
CA PHE A 76 6.38 1.98 -3.74
C PHE A 76 6.42 2.09 -2.21
N THR A 77 6.75 1.00 -1.52
CA THR A 77 6.82 1.03 -0.05
C THR A 77 7.92 1.96 0.45
N ILE A 78 9.06 2.06 -0.24
CA ILE A 78 10.10 3.06 0.12
C ILE A 78 9.52 4.48 0.06
N GLY A 79 8.77 4.79 -1.00
CA GLY A 79 8.07 6.07 -1.12
C GLY A 79 7.06 6.29 0.01
N HIS A 80 6.25 5.28 0.32
CA HIS A 80 5.30 5.29 1.44
C HIS A 80 5.96 5.65 2.77
N GLU A 81 7.03 4.95 3.16
CA GLU A 81 7.74 5.18 4.43
C GLU A 81 8.40 6.58 4.48
N ASN A 82 8.88 7.07 3.34
CA ASN A 82 9.44 8.42 3.23
C ASN A 82 8.36 9.49 3.41
N VAL A 83 7.17 9.28 2.85
CA VAL A 83 6.05 10.24 2.94
C VAL A 83 5.51 10.38 4.37
N HIS A 84 5.62 9.36 5.22
CA HIS A 84 5.33 9.52 6.66
C HIS A 84 6.16 10.62 7.33
N SER A 85 7.33 10.94 6.77
CA SER A 85 8.17 12.02 7.28
C SER A 85 7.79 13.41 6.75
N LEU A 86 6.86 13.48 5.78
CA LEU A 86 6.38 14.68 5.12
C LEU A 86 4.97 15.09 5.60
N GLY A 87 4.60 16.33 5.30
CA GLY A 87 3.27 16.87 5.58
C GLY A 87 3.01 17.22 7.06
N PRO A 88 1.75 17.50 7.43
CA PRO A 88 1.38 17.91 8.78
C PRO A 88 1.66 16.83 9.83
N LYS A 89 2.43 17.19 10.87
CA LYS A 89 2.76 16.28 11.98
C LYS A 89 2.07 16.61 13.31
N SER A 90 1.61 17.85 13.51
CA SER A 90 1.07 18.32 14.79
C SER A 90 -0.43 18.59 14.72
N GLY A 91 -1.16 18.18 15.75
CA GLY A 91 -2.60 18.39 15.86
C GLY A 91 -3.45 17.37 15.11
N THR A 92 -2.83 16.38 14.47
CA THR A 92 -3.56 15.26 13.83
C THR A 92 -4.21 14.33 14.85
N GLU A 93 -3.85 14.44 16.13
CA GLU A 93 -4.51 13.79 17.26
C GLU A 93 -6.01 14.11 17.32
N ALA A 94 -6.40 15.31 16.90
CA ALA A 94 -7.79 15.76 16.91
C ALA A 94 -8.69 15.01 15.91
N LEU A 95 -8.12 14.29 14.94
CA LEU A 95 -8.85 13.38 14.05
C LEU A 95 -9.33 12.11 14.77
N GLY A 96 -8.89 11.89 16.02
CA GLY A 96 -9.30 10.77 16.87
C GLY A 96 -9.03 9.41 16.22
N LYS A 97 -10.03 8.54 16.22
CA LYS A 97 -9.95 7.16 15.69
C LYS A 97 -9.61 7.08 14.18
N TYR A 98 -9.75 8.17 13.44
CA TYR A 98 -9.49 8.22 11.99
C TYR A 98 -8.05 8.61 11.64
N LYS A 99 -7.27 9.12 12.61
CA LYS A 99 -5.88 9.58 12.41
C LYS A 99 -5.05 8.58 11.60
N ASN A 100 -5.04 7.31 12.02
CA ASN A 100 -4.19 6.30 11.39
C ASN A 100 -4.65 5.95 9.96
N ILE A 101 -5.96 5.88 9.70
CA ILE A 101 -6.48 5.65 8.34
C ILE A 101 -6.03 6.77 7.41
N ILE A 102 -6.15 8.01 7.87
CA ILE A 102 -5.82 9.21 7.10
C ILE A 102 -4.32 9.32 6.86
N GLU A 103 -3.50 9.05 7.88
CA GLU A 103 -2.03 9.09 7.77
C GLU A 103 -1.49 8.00 6.84
N GLU A 104 -2.02 6.79 6.93
CA GLU A 104 -1.66 5.70 6.02
C GLU A 104 -2.12 5.99 4.57
N ASN A 105 -3.27 6.63 4.40
CA ASN A 105 -3.75 7.04 3.08
C ASN A 105 -2.85 8.15 2.49
N LYS A 106 -2.40 9.10 3.31
CA LYS A 106 -1.43 10.13 2.93
C LYS A 106 -0.15 9.50 2.41
N ALA A 107 0.39 8.52 3.13
CA ALA A 107 1.66 7.88 2.80
C ALA A 107 1.62 7.19 1.43
N ASP A 108 0.57 6.41 1.14
CA ASP A 108 0.37 5.78 -0.17
C ASP A 108 0.20 6.81 -1.29
N MET A 109 -0.71 7.78 -1.11
CA MET A 109 -0.99 8.79 -2.13
C MET A 109 0.20 9.69 -2.41
N GLY A 110 0.97 10.05 -1.38
CA GLY A 110 2.24 10.75 -1.55
C GLY A 110 3.26 9.94 -2.31
N SER A 111 3.32 8.62 -2.10
CA SER A 111 4.27 7.77 -2.82
C SER A 111 4.01 7.77 -4.33
N LEU A 112 2.74 7.80 -4.76
CA LEU A 112 2.39 7.91 -6.18
C LEU A 112 2.53 9.36 -6.69
N ALA A 113 2.08 10.33 -5.89
CA ALA A 113 2.04 11.74 -6.28
C ALA A 113 3.42 12.33 -6.59
N LEU A 114 4.48 11.77 -5.99
CA LEU A 114 5.87 12.20 -6.16
C LEU A 114 6.60 11.47 -7.30
N LEU A 115 5.99 10.49 -7.97
CA LEU A 115 6.68 9.68 -8.98
C LEU A 115 7.25 10.50 -10.14
N ASP A 116 6.52 11.52 -10.61
CA ASP A 116 6.99 12.36 -11.71
C ASP A 116 8.29 13.10 -11.34
N VAL A 117 8.33 13.67 -10.14
CA VAL A 117 9.51 14.35 -9.62
C VAL A 117 10.66 13.37 -9.39
N LEU A 118 10.37 12.17 -8.89
CA LEU A 118 11.40 11.14 -8.69
C LEU A 118 11.99 10.64 -10.01
N VAL A 119 11.21 10.60 -11.09
CA VAL A 119 11.71 10.30 -12.44
C VAL A 119 12.57 11.45 -12.97
N GLU A 120 12.12 12.70 -12.81
CA GLU A 120 12.89 13.89 -13.22
C GLU A 120 14.25 13.95 -12.52
N LEU A 121 14.32 13.56 -11.24
CA LEU A 121 15.55 13.51 -10.45
C LEU A 121 16.41 12.26 -10.73
N GLY A 122 15.98 11.38 -11.64
CA GLY A 122 16.71 10.16 -12.00
C GLY A 122 16.69 9.05 -10.94
N MET A 123 15.78 9.12 -9.97
CA MET A 123 15.63 8.08 -8.92
C MET A 123 14.88 6.84 -9.45
N TYR A 124 13.98 7.04 -10.40
CA TYR A 124 13.32 5.99 -11.16
C TYR A 124 13.39 6.28 -12.65
N SER A 125 13.50 5.24 -13.46
CA SER A 125 13.30 5.32 -14.91
C SER A 125 11.80 5.47 -15.25
N PRO A 126 11.47 5.94 -16.47
CA PRO A 126 10.09 5.96 -16.94
C PRO A 126 9.40 4.59 -16.94
N GLU A 127 10.17 3.52 -17.14
CA GLU A 127 9.67 2.14 -17.10
C GLU A 127 9.37 1.68 -15.67
N GLU A 128 10.26 1.96 -14.71
CA GLU A 128 10.03 1.66 -13.29
C GLU A 128 8.80 2.42 -12.75
N LYS A 129 8.58 3.66 -13.19
CA LYS A 129 7.34 4.38 -12.90
C LYS A 129 6.10 3.61 -13.37
N LYS A 130 6.06 3.15 -14.62
CA LYS A 130 4.93 2.34 -15.13
C LYS A 130 4.74 1.07 -14.29
N GLN A 131 5.83 0.42 -13.93
CA GLN A 131 5.79 -0.78 -13.10
C GLN A 131 5.20 -0.51 -11.71
N ILE A 132 5.58 0.60 -11.07
CA ILE A 132 5.02 1.03 -9.79
C ILE A 132 3.51 1.29 -9.92
N LEU A 133 3.09 2.05 -10.93
CA LEU A 133 1.68 2.39 -11.14
C LEU A 133 0.81 1.15 -11.37
N VAL A 134 1.24 0.25 -12.25
CA VAL A 134 0.49 -0.97 -12.58
C VAL A 134 0.47 -1.95 -11.42
N THR A 135 1.61 -2.15 -10.74
CA THR A 135 1.70 -3.05 -9.59
C THR A 135 0.83 -2.53 -8.43
N TYR A 136 0.89 -1.23 -8.14
CA TYR A 136 0.02 -0.59 -7.14
C TYR A 136 -1.46 -0.84 -7.47
N ALA A 137 -1.92 -0.50 -8.67
CA ALA A 137 -3.33 -0.64 -9.03
C ALA A 137 -3.80 -2.10 -9.01
N ALA A 138 -2.99 -3.03 -9.50
CA ALA A 138 -3.32 -4.46 -9.52
C ALA A 138 -3.41 -5.08 -8.11
N ASP A 139 -2.62 -4.58 -7.16
CA ASP A 139 -2.58 -5.07 -5.78
C ASP A 139 -3.50 -4.28 -4.82
N ASN A 140 -4.08 -3.15 -5.26
CA ASN A 140 -4.94 -2.28 -4.44
C ASN A 140 -6.42 -2.72 -4.35
N PHE A 141 -6.67 -4.04 -4.32
CA PHE A 141 -8.02 -4.62 -4.18
C PHE A 141 -8.03 -5.73 -3.12
N LEU A 142 -9.13 -5.81 -2.36
CA LEU A 142 -9.25 -6.73 -1.23
C LEU A 142 -10.13 -7.93 -1.53
N LYS A 143 -9.81 -9.04 -0.87
CA LYS A 143 -10.64 -10.27 -0.90
C LYS A 143 -11.97 -10.12 -0.17
N ALA A 144 -12.13 -9.14 0.72
CA ALA A 144 -13.39 -8.87 1.40
C ALA A 144 -13.39 -7.45 1.97
N LYS A 145 -14.59 -6.85 2.07
CA LYS A 145 -14.79 -5.57 2.73
C LYS A 145 -14.23 -5.63 4.17
N PRO A 146 -13.29 -4.74 4.53
CA PRO A 146 -12.70 -4.73 5.86
C PRO A 146 -13.63 -4.09 6.88
N ASN A 147 -13.24 -4.17 8.16
CA ASN A 147 -13.86 -3.38 9.21
C ASN A 147 -13.09 -2.08 9.42
N LEU A 148 -13.76 -1.04 9.93
CA LEU A 148 -13.14 0.28 10.19
C LEU A 148 -11.92 0.23 11.14
N SER A 149 -11.78 -0.83 11.94
CA SER A 149 -10.61 -1.05 12.80
C SER A 149 -9.32 -1.43 12.04
N GLN A 150 -9.41 -1.80 10.76
CA GLN A 150 -8.28 -2.26 9.95
C GLN A 150 -7.76 -1.12 9.04
N ALA A 151 -7.03 -0.17 9.61
CA ALA A 151 -6.67 1.08 8.93
C ALA A 151 -6.08 0.90 7.52
N HIS A 152 -5.08 0.03 7.35
CA HIS A 152 -4.47 -0.26 6.04
C HIS A 152 -5.43 -0.87 5.03
N ARG A 153 -6.46 -1.59 5.46
CA ARG A 153 -7.46 -2.16 4.53
C ARG A 153 -8.56 -1.15 4.21
N VAL A 154 -8.94 -0.32 5.18
CA VAL A 154 -9.91 0.76 4.97
C VAL A 154 -9.36 1.75 3.94
N ARG A 155 -8.09 2.17 4.05
CA ARG A 155 -7.48 3.07 3.05
C ARG A 155 -7.47 2.46 1.65
N THR A 156 -7.24 1.15 1.50
CA THR A 156 -7.27 0.47 0.19
C THR A 156 -8.62 0.66 -0.47
N VAL A 157 -9.72 0.44 0.26
CA VAL A 157 -11.08 0.69 -0.26
C VAL A 157 -11.26 2.16 -0.66
N MET A 158 -10.83 3.10 0.19
CA MET A 158 -10.90 4.53 -0.12
C MET A 158 -10.16 4.87 -1.40
N GLN A 159 -8.96 4.33 -1.57
CA GLN A 159 -8.11 4.56 -2.74
C GLN A 159 -8.72 3.94 -3.99
N SER A 160 -9.09 2.64 -3.99
CA SER A 160 -9.66 2.05 -5.22
C SER A 160 -10.95 2.76 -5.63
N LYS A 161 -11.82 3.16 -4.69
CA LYS A 161 -12.99 3.99 -5.00
C LYS A 161 -12.59 5.29 -5.70
N TYR A 162 -11.62 6.00 -5.11
CA TYR A 162 -11.18 7.29 -5.62
C TYR A 162 -10.57 7.19 -7.03
N PHE A 163 -9.77 6.15 -7.29
CA PHE A 163 -9.21 5.90 -8.63
C PHE A 163 -10.29 5.48 -9.66
N LEU A 164 -11.33 4.73 -9.24
CA LEU A 164 -12.49 4.39 -10.06
C LEU A 164 -13.31 5.64 -10.44
N GLU A 165 -13.59 6.51 -9.48
CA GLU A 165 -14.37 7.74 -9.68
C GLU A 165 -13.65 8.73 -10.62
N ASN A 166 -12.32 8.81 -10.53
CA ASN A 166 -11.51 9.69 -11.37
C ASN A 166 -11.09 9.04 -12.70
N LYS A 167 -11.59 7.84 -13.02
CA LYS A 167 -11.31 7.12 -14.28
C LYS A 167 -9.82 6.89 -14.55
N ALA A 168 -9.03 6.75 -13.47
CA ALA A 168 -7.64 6.33 -13.53
C ALA A 168 -7.53 4.79 -13.55
N VAL A 169 -8.51 4.12 -12.97
CA VAL A 169 -8.71 2.67 -13.04
C VAL A 169 -10.19 2.40 -13.37
N TRP A 170 -10.49 1.36 -14.13
CA TRP A 170 -11.87 0.88 -14.34
C TRP A 170 -11.88 -0.63 -14.61
N LEU A 171 -13.07 -1.23 -14.64
CA LEU A 171 -13.24 -2.60 -15.13
C LEU A 171 -13.72 -2.58 -16.58
N ASN A 172 -13.10 -3.36 -17.44
CA ASN A 172 -13.59 -3.59 -18.80
C ASN A 172 -14.75 -4.61 -18.83
N GLU A 173 -15.22 -4.98 -20.03
CA GLU A 173 -16.35 -5.90 -20.22
C GLU A 173 -16.12 -7.30 -19.62
N ASP A 174 -14.86 -7.75 -19.55
CA ASP A 174 -14.46 -9.01 -18.91
C ASP A 174 -14.37 -8.90 -17.37
N GLY A 175 -14.65 -7.72 -16.83
CA GLY A 175 -14.55 -7.41 -15.41
C GLY A 175 -13.12 -7.45 -14.89
N VAL A 176 -12.11 -7.19 -15.74
CA VAL A 176 -10.70 -7.06 -15.33
C VAL A 176 -10.26 -5.60 -15.32
N LEU A 177 -9.24 -5.29 -14.53
CA LEU A 177 -8.75 -3.94 -14.35
C LEU A 177 -8.05 -3.42 -15.61
N GLU A 178 -8.45 -2.23 -15.99
CA GLU A 178 -7.77 -1.35 -16.93
C GLU A 178 -7.22 -0.14 -16.18
N ILE A 179 -6.14 0.44 -16.70
CA ILE A 179 -5.40 1.52 -16.03
C ILE A 179 -5.07 2.63 -17.04
N ASP A 180 -5.49 3.85 -16.73
CA ASP A 180 -5.01 5.06 -17.41
C ASP A 180 -3.79 5.58 -16.64
N MET A 181 -2.61 5.14 -17.08
CA MET A 181 -1.33 5.47 -16.43
C MET A 181 -1.06 6.98 -16.38
N GLU A 182 -1.59 7.77 -17.33
CA GLU A 182 -1.42 9.22 -17.33
C GLU A 182 -2.26 9.89 -16.23
N LYS A 183 -3.42 9.31 -15.90
CA LYS A 183 -4.28 9.82 -14.81
C LYS A 183 -3.91 9.33 -13.42
N MET A 184 -3.08 8.28 -13.29
CA MET A 184 -2.74 7.72 -11.98
C MET A 184 -2.07 8.74 -11.06
N VAL A 185 -1.00 9.42 -11.52
CA VAL A 185 -0.27 10.41 -10.70
C VAL A 185 -1.14 11.64 -10.39
N PRO A 186 -1.83 12.29 -11.36
CA PRO A 186 -2.75 13.38 -11.08
C PRO A 186 -3.88 13.01 -10.10
N THR A 187 -4.41 11.79 -10.19
CA THR A 187 -5.46 11.31 -9.27
C THR A 187 -4.91 11.18 -7.85
N ALA A 188 -3.71 10.60 -7.69
CA ALA A 188 -3.05 10.53 -6.40
C ALA A 188 -2.76 11.92 -5.81
N GLN A 189 -2.28 12.87 -6.62
CA GLN A 189 -2.04 14.25 -6.21
C GLN A 189 -3.33 14.93 -5.73
N LYS A 190 -4.44 14.73 -6.45
CA LYS A 190 -5.76 15.25 -6.07
C LYS A 190 -6.20 14.69 -4.71
N MET A 191 -6.14 13.37 -4.53
CA MET A 191 -6.50 12.72 -3.26
C MET A 191 -5.59 13.19 -2.12
N LEU A 192 -4.28 13.27 -2.36
CA LEU A 192 -3.31 13.75 -1.38
C LEU A 192 -3.63 15.17 -0.92
N ALA A 193 -3.96 16.09 -1.83
CA ALA A 193 -4.33 17.45 -1.47
C ALA A 193 -5.55 17.50 -0.55
N GLU A 194 -6.56 16.66 -0.78
CA GLU A 194 -7.72 16.51 0.09
C GLU A 194 -7.33 15.96 1.47
N ILE A 195 -6.50 14.90 1.51
CA ILE A 195 -5.98 14.31 2.75
C ILE A 195 -5.24 15.35 3.59
N ILE A 196 -4.38 16.15 2.98
CA ILE A 196 -3.63 17.21 3.70
C ILE A 196 -4.58 18.26 4.27
N ARG A 197 -5.62 18.69 3.53
CA ARG A 197 -6.63 19.62 4.06
C ARG A 197 -7.37 19.04 5.26
N VAL A 198 -7.74 17.75 5.20
CA VAL A 198 -8.37 17.04 6.33
C VAL A 198 -7.41 17.02 7.54
N GLN A 199 -6.13 16.70 7.35
CA GLN A 199 -5.15 16.72 8.45
C GLN A 199 -4.97 18.11 9.06
N LEU A 200 -4.95 19.16 8.23
CA LEU A 200 -4.81 20.55 8.68
C LEU A 200 -6.06 21.10 9.38
N SER A 201 -7.25 20.53 9.10
CA SER A 201 -8.49 20.91 9.79
C SER A 201 -8.41 20.68 11.30
N LYS A 202 -7.65 19.66 11.72
CA LYS A 202 -7.55 19.21 13.12
C LYS A 202 -8.94 19.02 13.74
N ASP A 203 -9.88 18.50 12.95
CA ASP A 203 -11.27 18.36 13.34
C ASP A 203 -11.75 16.92 13.16
N PHE A 204 -12.34 16.37 14.22
CA PHE A 204 -12.83 14.99 14.24
C PHE A 204 -13.93 14.78 13.20
N ALA A 205 -14.89 15.70 13.09
CA ALA A 205 -16.04 15.55 12.20
C ALA A 205 -15.61 15.57 10.72
N THR A 206 -14.66 16.45 10.38
CA THR A 206 -14.05 16.50 9.04
C THR A 206 -13.34 15.19 8.71
N GLY A 207 -12.56 14.63 9.64
CA GLY A 207 -11.91 13.33 9.49
C GLY A 207 -12.89 12.16 9.32
N GLU A 208 -13.93 12.14 10.15
CA GLU A 208 -15.00 11.12 10.09
C GLU A 208 -15.71 11.15 8.75
N LYS A 209 -16.16 12.34 8.32
CA LYS A 209 -16.84 12.54 7.04
C LYS A 209 -15.98 12.07 5.88
N TYR A 210 -14.71 12.50 5.82
CA TYR A 210 -13.80 12.10 4.76
C TYR A 210 -13.62 10.58 4.66
N VAL A 211 -13.45 9.91 5.81
CA VAL A 211 -13.31 8.44 5.82
C VAL A 211 -14.60 7.75 5.41
N LEU A 212 -15.75 8.15 5.95
CA LEU A 212 -17.02 7.49 5.65
C LEU A 212 -17.47 7.70 4.19
N ASP A 213 -17.26 8.89 3.63
CA ASP A 213 -17.60 9.20 2.23
C ASP A 213 -16.75 8.40 1.23
N ASN A 214 -15.51 8.05 1.61
CA ASN A 214 -14.60 7.30 0.75
C ASN A 214 -14.59 5.80 1.07
N PHE A 215 -14.99 5.37 2.27
CA PHE A 215 -15.05 3.96 2.66
C PHE A 215 -16.32 3.26 2.14
N VAL A 216 -16.53 3.35 0.82
CA VAL A 216 -17.65 2.73 0.12
C VAL A 216 -17.12 1.55 -0.67
N TRP A 217 -17.72 0.38 -0.46
CA TRP A 217 -17.39 -0.84 -1.18
C TRP A 217 -18.20 -0.87 -2.46
N THR A 218 -17.55 -0.69 -3.60
CA THR A 218 -18.21 -0.57 -4.90
C THR A 218 -18.45 -1.94 -5.56
N ASP A 219 -19.29 -1.97 -6.59
CA ASP A 219 -19.57 -3.19 -7.34
C ASP A 219 -18.31 -3.73 -8.03
N GLU A 220 -17.43 -2.86 -8.52
CA GLU A 220 -16.14 -3.25 -9.10
C GLU A 220 -15.25 -3.97 -8.08
N MET A 221 -15.20 -3.46 -6.84
CA MET A 221 -14.47 -4.12 -5.76
C MET A 221 -15.07 -5.49 -5.42
N GLU A 222 -16.40 -5.61 -5.45
CA GLU A 222 -17.08 -6.88 -5.20
C GLU A 222 -16.79 -7.91 -6.30
N ILE A 223 -16.76 -7.49 -7.57
CA ILE A 223 -16.38 -8.34 -8.71
C ILE A 223 -14.96 -8.87 -8.54
N ILE A 224 -13.99 -7.96 -8.32
CA ILE A 224 -12.58 -8.36 -8.13
C ILE A 224 -12.42 -9.22 -6.87
N SER A 225 -13.12 -8.90 -5.78
CA SER A 225 -13.10 -9.68 -4.53
C SER A 225 -13.51 -11.14 -4.74
N LYS A 226 -14.56 -11.38 -5.53
CA LYS A 226 -15.01 -12.75 -5.85
C LYS A 226 -13.94 -13.52 -6.61
N LYS A 227 -13.35 -12.91 -7.65
CA LYS A 227 -12.24 -13.51 -8.42
C LYS A 227 -11.04 -13.83 -7.53
N LEU A 228 -10.65 -12.90 -6.65
CA LEU A 228 -9.54 -13.11 -5.71
C LEU A 228 -9.82 -14.25 -4.70
N LYS A 229 -11.05 -14.38 -4.19
CA LYS A 229 -11.45 -15.46 -3.28
C LYS A 229 -11.38 -16.83 -3.95
N GLU A 230 -11.79 -16.93 -5.21
CA GLU A 230 -11.76 -18.19 -5.96
C GLU A 230 -10.35 -18.73 -6.15
N ILE A 231 -9.39 -17.83 -6.38
CA ILE A 231 -7.97 -18.16 -6.61
C ILE A 231 -7.27 -18.54 -5.31
N ASP A 232 -7.72 -18.01 -4.17
CA ASP A 232 -7.02 -18.11 -2.88
C ASP A 232 -7.46 -19.30 -2.01
N LYS A 233 -8.11 -20.32 -2.58
CA LYS A 233 -8.52 -21.53 -1.86
C LYS A 233 -7.34 -22.40 -1.35
N SER A 234 -6.09 -21.97 -1.49
CA SER A 234 -4.88 -22.71 -1.10
C SER A 234 -4.13 -22.08 0.09
N LEU A 235 -3.54 -22.95 0.91
CA LEU A 235 -2.83 -22.70 2.18
C LEU A 235 -1.94 -21.44 2.20
N ASN A 236 -1.91 -20.80 3.38
CA ASN A 236 -0.99 -19.70 3.71
C ASN A 236 0.47 -20.08 3.40
N GLY A 237 1.23 -19.14 2.84
CA GLY A 237 2.64 -19.35 2.56
C GLY A 237 3.45 -19.60 3.84
N THR A 238 4.40 -20.52 3.77
CA THR A 238 5.37 -20.79 4.84
C THR A 238 6.70 -20.10 4.56
N LEU A 239 7.30 -19.51 5.60
CA LEU A 239 8.68 -19.03 5.56
C LEU A 239 9.62 -20.23 5.61
N LYS A 240 10.64 -20.25 4.73
CA LYS A 240 11.78 -21.16 4.84
C LYS A 240 12.94 -20.40 5.46
N THR A 241 13.42 -20.85 6.62
CA THR A 241 14.45 -20.16 7.42
C THR A 241 15.68 -21.04 7.63
N PRO A 242 16.34 -21.53 6.56
CA PRO A 242 17.36 -22.57 6.67
C PRO A 242 18.54 -22.22 7.58
N LEU A 243 18.92 -20.93 7.66
CA LEU A 243 19.94 -20.47 8.59
C LEU A 243 19.46 -20.54 10.05
N ALA A 244 18.23 -20.11 10.33
CA ALA A 244 17.68 -20.19 11.68
C ALA A 244 17.48 -21.65 12.12
N ASP A 245 16.99 -22.49 11.20
CA ASP A 245 16.79 -23.92 11.43
C ASP A 245 18.13 -24.62 11.72
N LYS A 246 19.20 -24.26 11.00
CA LYS A 246 20.56 -24.76 11.25
C LYS A 246 21.09 -24.31 12.61
N LEU A 247 20.99 -23.02 12.94
CA LEU A 247 21.46 -22.48 14.21
C LEU A 247 20.72 -23.09 15.42
N ALA A 248 19.44 -23.42 15.26
CA ALA A 248 18.66 -24.08 16.31
C ALA A 248 19.09 -25.54 16.56
N GLN A 249 19.75 -26.20 15.60
CA GLN A 249 20.31 -27.54 15.76
C GLN A 249 21.71 -27.53 16.42
N GLU A 250 22.33 -26.36 16.53
CA GLU A 250 23.66 -26.17 17.15
C GLU A 250 23.57 -25.81 18.66
N ILE A 251 22.35 -25.72 19.22
CA ILE A 251 22.05 -25.47 20.63
C ILE A 251 21.57 -26.78 21.28
#